data_AF-A0A9E5SVG2-F1
#
_entry.id   AF-A0A9E5SVG2-F1
#
_cell.length_a   1.000
_cell.length_b   1.000
_cell.length_c   1.000
_cell.angle_alpha   90.00
_cell.angle_beta   90.00
_cell.angle_gamma   90.00
#
_symmetry.space_group_name_H-M   'P 1'
#
loop_
_entity.id
_entity.type
_entity.pdbx_description
1 polymer ?
#
loop_
_entity_poly.entity_id
_entity_poly.type
_entity_poly.pdbx_seq_one_letter_code
_entity_poly.pdbx_strand_id
1 'polypeptide(L)'
;MNKKLSIFGIPLLALSLVALAACGSNDIKLNQEWYAIGYGSYVNGGNWNVDSGIELTKIESEDYKELYFADDVDFSTGDTFVITNQDRTITLKEKHYSQIDNAFTTKNVYLYGTDNDVQIDVLKSGKYDIYLGLTSNSYVLNVYNGTGTTPYDPNVKPTQATTIDFFGNSDHHGVIIDTIDGSSHYPAIEKYIAYLKSLADATPNEDIILSSGDLWQGTLQSNSNFGALLNKVIESAGYASFTLGNHEFDWGQDIIQNNQADTSVPFLGANIVRKSDGKLVDYVQPYTIVEKSGLRVGIIGTIGSAQIEDILSTNVDSIDFADEIEAVKTYSNRLRDEFNCDIVIASFHDGTSSVETDIRNVLSKVSPLSGKRYVDGVFTAHDHVWENTITNSVPILNSGNNGKNVASFSLTYSNGLVSCTDKYVYNNNNAIYNFDGEDLAIKAIVDEYYTVELQEKAASVAGTLNSSFSKTAEAPRMMAKAMYEYAQEQGHDVVLGMVNQARANLPAGDVTYTDLFASFPFSNRTVIMNVKGSDLRRNSGAYYFAPTPFSYSDNQTYLIAVYDYLAYHQNSRREYDYFLNRDVVASLSKYPVDLIYDYMKEQTGTIMASSYMGTSFSFL
;
A
#
# COMPACT_ATOMS: atom_id res chain seq x y z
N MET A 1 -37.53 -9.89 -41.89
CA MET A 1 -38.84 -10.24 -41.26
C MET A 1 -38.63 -10.19 -39.75
N ASN A 2 -38.90 -9.05 -39.09
CA ASN A 2 -40.15 -8.76 -38.36
C ASN A 2 -40.55 -9.83 -37.32
N LYS A 3 -40.16 -9.68 -36.05
CA LYS A 3 -41.01 -9.09 -34.98
C LYS A 3 -40.42 -9.36 -33.58
N LYS A 4 -40.38 -8.30 -32.77
CA LYS A 4 -40.36 -8.36 -31.30
C LYS A 4 -41.66 -9.04 -30.81
N LEU A 5 -41.56 -9.87 -29.77
CA LEU A 5 -42.66 -10.12 -28.87
C LEU A 5 -42.12 -10.26 -27.44
N SER A 6 -42.52 -9.33 -26.58
CA SER A 6 -42.33 -9.38 -25.13
C SER A 6 -43.65 -9.83 -24.50
N ILE A 7 -43.64 -10.79 -23.59
CA ILE A 7 -44.78 -11.08 -22.69
C ILE A 7 -44.26 -11.34 -21.27
N PHE A 8 -44.90 -10.65 -20.32
CA PHE A 8 -44.76 -10.66 -18.86
C PHE A 8 -45.35 -11.95 -18.22
N GLY A 9 -44.86 -12.34 -17.03
CA GLY A 9 -45.68 -13.02 -16.00
C GLY A 9 -45.13 -14.32 -15.39
N ILE A 10 -44.88 -14.29 -14.07
CA ILE A 10 -44.53 -15.36 -13.12
C ILE A 10 -45.82 -16.11 -12.67
N PRO A 11 -45.84 -17.15 -11.77
CA PRO A 11 -45.22 -18.49 -11.67
C PRO A 11 -46.28 -19.65 -11.64
N LEU A 12 -45.87 -20.94 -11.71
CA LEU A 12 -46.38 -21.98 -10.77
C LEU A 12 -45.61 -23.31 -10.84
N LEU A 13 -45.40 -23.86 -9.64
CA LEU A 13 -44.76 -25.09 -9.18
C LEU A 13 -45.16 -26.46 -9.81
N ALA A 14 -44.17 -27.37 -9.73
CA ALA A 14 -44.20 -28.75 -9.21
C ALA A 14 -44.45 -29.98 -10.13
N LEU A 15 -43.72 -31.05 -9.71
CA LEU A 15 -43.85 -32.48 -10.00
C LEU A 15 -43.26 -33.03 -11.32
N SER A 16 -42.06 -33.61 -11.24
CA SER A 16 -41.90 -35.06 -10.97
C SER A 16 -40.49 -35.55 -11.38
N LEU A 17 -39.71 -36.01 -10.42
CA LEU A 17 -38.51 -36.81 -10.65
C LEU A 17 -38.48 -37.94 -9.61
N VAL A 18 -39.00 -39.09 -10.02
CA VAL A 18 -38.65 -40.41 -9.47
C VAL A 18 -38.45 -41.35 -10.65
N ALA A 19 -37.33 -42.08 -10.59
CA ALA A 19 -36.94 -43.23 -11.40
C ALA A 19 -36.32 -42.97 -12.78
N LEU A 20 -34.98 -42.94 -12.84
CA LEU A 20 -34.23 -44.07 -13.40
C LEU A 20 -32.76 -44.00 -12.95
N ALA A 21 -32.39 -44.98 -12.14
CA ALA A 21 -31.04 -45.26 -11.73
C ALA A 21 -30.27 -46.02 -12.83
N ALA A 22 -28.95 -46.01 -12.67
CA ALA A 22 -28.02 -47.04 -13.15
C ALA A 22 -27.72 -47.08 -14.66
N CYS A 23 -26.68 -46.34 -15.05
CA CYS A 23 -25.59 -46.92 -15.83
C CYS A 23 -24.34 -46.04 -15.66
N GLY A 24 -23.28 -46.64 -15.11
CA GLY A 24 -22.02 -45.96 -14.86
C GLY A 24 -21.23 -45.71 -16.14
N SER A 25 -20.68 -44.51 -16.24
CA SER A 25 -19.38 -44.22 -16.84
C SER A 25 -19.09 -42.74 -16.61
N ASN A 26 -17.90 -42.48 -16.09
CA ASN A 26 -17.34 -41.16 -15.84
C ASN A 26 -17.29 -40.31 -17.12
N ASP A 27 -17.21 -38.99 -16.90
CA ASP A 27 -16.83 -37.94 -17.85
C ASP A 27 -17.93 -37.32 -18.74
N ILE A 28 -18.76 -36.46 -18.13
CA ILE A 28 -19.29 -35.26 -18.80
C ILE A 28 -19.29 -34.10 -17.79
N LYS A 29 -18.37 -33.14 -17.93
CA LYS A 29 -18.45 -31.81 -17.29
C LYS A 29 -19.24 -30.89 -18.21
N LEU A 30 -20.41 -30.42 -17.76
CA LEU A 30 -21.15 -29.33 -18.38
C LEU A 30 -20.95 -28.05 -17.55
N ASN A 31 -20.42 -27.02 -18.19
CA ASN A 31 -20.43 -25.62 -17.77
C ASN A 31 -21.84 -25.05 -17.90
N GLN A 32 -22.37 -24.38 -16.86
CA GLN A 32 -23.25 -23.19 -16.96
C GLN A 32 -23.67 -22.66 -15.57
N GLU A 33 -23.78 -21.33 -15.48
CA GLU A 33 -24.07 -20.52 -14.30
C GLU A 33 -25.59 -20.32 -13.99
N TRP A 34 -25.84 -19.88 -12.73
CA TRP A 34 -26.95 -19.06 -12.16
C TRP A 34 -28.15 -19.66 -11.37
N TYR A 35 -28.45 -18.91 -10.29
CA TYR A 35 -29.70 -18.66 -9.49
C TYR A 35 -29.85 -19.27 -8.08
N ALA A 36 -30.06 -18.37 -7.11
CA ALA A 36 -30.42 -18.62 -5.70
C ALA A 36 -31.93 -18.92 -5.53
N ILE A 37 -32.28 -19.84 -4.60
CA ILE A 37 -33.61 -19.97 -3.97
C ILE A 37 -33.42 -20.52 -2.55
N GLY A 38 -33.90 -19.81 -1.52
CA GLY A 38 -33.84 -20.23 -0.12
C GLY A 38 -34.95 -21.22 0.31
N TYR A 39 -34.79 -21.88 1.46
CA TYR A 39 -35.87 -22.44 2.30
C TYR A 39 -35.33 -22.76 3.71
N GLY A 40 -36.06 -22.42 4.78
CA GLY A 40 -35.70 -22.65 6.19
C GLY A 40 -35.98 -24.07 6.72
N SER A 41 -35.61 -24.31 7.99
CA SER A 41 -36.16 -25.40 8.85
C SER A 41 -35.67 -25.28 10.31
N TYR A 42 -36.61 -25.40 11.26
CA TYR A 42 -36.51 -25.26 12.73
C TYR A 42 -35.77 -26.40 13.44
N VAL A 43 -35.02 -26.11 14.53
CA VAL A 43 -34.66 -27.07 15.60
C VAL A 43 -34.44 -26.36 16.97
N ASN A 44 -34.70 -27.05 18.10
CA ASN A 44 -34.87 -26.46 19.45
C ASN A 44 -33.90 -27.00 20.55
N GLY A 45 -32.90 -26.22 21.00
CA GLY A 45 -32.24 -26.27 22.33
C GLY A 45 -31.14 -27.32 22.66
N GLY A 46 -30.08 -26.88 23.36
CA GLY A 46 -29.38 -27.59 24.47
C GLY A 46 -27.89 -28.00 24.34
N ASN A 47 -26.96 -27.21 24.94
CA ASN A 47 -25.54 -27.44 25.35
C ASN A 47 -24.47 -27.85 24.30
N TRP A 48 -23.34 -27.11 24.27
CA TRP A 48 -22.21 -27.24 23.33
C TRP A 48 -20.93 -27.69 24.05
N ASN A 49 -20.11 -28.52 23.40
CA ASN A 49 -18.81 -28.94 23.92
C ASN A 49 -17.74 -28.83 22.81
N VAL A 50 -16.61 -28.21 23.12
CA VAL A 50 -15.45 -28.10 22.21
C VAL A 50 -14.49 -29.23 22.55
N ASP A 51 -14.07 -30.02 21.55
CA ASP A 51 -13.26 -31.25 21.74
C ASP A 51 -11.80 -31.01 22.20
N SER A 52 -11.53 -29.84 22.79
CA SER A 52 -10.24 -29.42 23.35
C SER A 52 -10.27 -28.96 24.80
N GLY A 53 -11.41 -29.10 25.48
CA GLY A 53 -11.55 -28.67 26.87
C GLY A 53 -11.74 -27.16 27.05
N ILE A 54 -12.10 -26.44 25.98
CA ILE A 54 -12.56 -25.04 26.03
C ILE A 54 -14.04 -25.04 26.40
N GLU A 55 -14.37 -24.42 27.53
CA GLU A 55 -15.75 -24.27 27.99
C GLU A 55 -16.32 -22.94 27.48
N LEU A 56 -17.32 -23.02 26.59
CA LEU A 56 -18.05 -21.83 26.15
C LEU A 56 -19.13 -21.48 27.17
N THR A 57 -19.06 -20.27 27.72
CA THR A 57 -20.03 -19.74 28.67
C THR A 57 -21.24 -19.18 27.93
N LYS A 58 -22.45 -19.59 28.33
CA LYS A 58 -23.68 -19.01 27.79
C LYS A 58 -23.88 -17.59 28.36
N ILE A 59 -24.11 -16.63 27.48
CA ILE A 59 -24.43 -15.24 27.84
C ILE A 59 -25.81 -14.84 27.32
N GLU A 60 -26.48 -13.92 28.02
CA GLU A 60 -27.78 -13.39 27.62
C GLU A 60 -27.62 -12.42 26.44
N SER A 61 -28.54 -12.49 25.48
CA SER A 61 -28.58 -11.60 24.32
C SER A 61 -30.03 -11.41 23.88
N GLU A 62 -30.37 -10.20 23.43
CA GLU A 62 -31.67 -9.90 22.81
C GLU A 62 -31.71 -10.32 21.32
N ASP A 63 -30.53 -10.40 20.69
CA ASP A 63 -30.34 -10.64 19.26
C ASP A 63 -30.16 -12.13 18.92
N TYR A 64 -29.65 -12.92 19.87
CA TYR A 64 -29.45 -14.35 19.73
C TYR A 64 -30.38 -15.15 20.65
N LYS A 65 -30.94 -16.24 20.11
CA LYS A 65 -31.70 -17.22 20.89
C LYS A 65 -30.82 -17.86 21.96
N GLU A 66 -29.56 -18.13 21.62
CA GLU A 66 -28.50 -18.54 22.54
C GLU A 66 -27.17 -17.94 22.07
N LEU A 67 -26.37 -17.39 22.97
CA LEU A 67 -25.04 -16.89 22.66
C LEU A 67 -24.04 -17.55 23.61
N TYR A 68 -22.95 -18.06 23.06
CA TYR A 68 -21.89 -18.76 23.77
C TYR A 68 -20.55 -18.09 23.50
N PHE A 69 -19.72 -17.98 24.54
CA PHE A 69 -18.50 -17.18 24.53
C PHE A 69 -17.36 -17.86 25.30
N ALA A 70 -16.14 -17.79 24.76
CA ALA A 70 -14.90 -17.98 25.51
C ALA A 70 -13.95 -16.84 25.17
N ASP A 71 -13.42 -16.17 26.19
CA ASP A 71 -12.41 -15.13 26.08
C ASP A 71 -11.00 -15.71 26.11
N ASP A 72 -10.09 -15.01 25.44
CA ASP A 72 -8.65 -15.08 25.71
C ASP A 72 -8.07 -16.50 25.59
N VAL A 73 -8.66 -17.30 24.69
CA VAL A 73 -8.30 -18.70 24.48
C VAL A 73 -6.94 -18.76 23.81
N ASP A 74 -5.95 -19.32 24.50
CA ASP A 74 -4.61 -19.53 23.97
C ASP A 74 -4.61 -20.65 22.92
N PHE A 75 -4.25 -20.30 21.68
CA PHE A 75 -4.05 -21.24 20.59
C PHE A 75 -2.63 -21.19 20.04
N SER A 76 -2.12 -22.36 19.68
CA SER A 76 -0.86 -22.53 18.97
C SER A 76 -1.11 -22.77 17.47
N THR A 77 -0.15 -22.33 16.66
CA THR A 77 -0.15 -22.60 15.21
C THR A 77 -0.18 -24.12 14.97
N GLY A 78 -1.12 -24.57 14.14
CA GLY A 78 -1.34 -25.98 13.84
C GLY A 78 -2.34 -26.68 14.77
N ASP A 79 -2.88 -25.99 15.77
CA ASP A 79 -3.98 -26.53 16.57
C ASP A 79 -5.25 -26.70 15.72
N THR A 80 -5.99 -27.77 16.00
CA THR A 80 -7.26 -28.08 15.34
C THR A 80 -8.32 -28.40 16.37
N PHE A 81 -9.50 -27.77 16.24
CA PHE A 81 -10.61 -27.90 17.19
C PHE A 81 -11.91 -28.23 16.49
N VAL A 82 -12.80 -28.98 17.15
CA VAL A 82 -14.14 -29.25 16.62
C VAL A 82 -15.16 -28.78 17.65
N ILE A 83 -16.07 -27.90 17.22
CA ILE A 83 -17.26 -27.56 17.99
C ILE A 83 -18.31 -28.62 17.66
N THR A 84 -18.49 -29.57 18.58
CA THR A 84 -19.43 -30.69 18.39
C THR A 84 -20.80 -30.37 18.97
N ASN A 85 -21.84 -30.66 18.21
CA ASN A 85 -23.21 -30.69 18.73
C ASN A 85 -23.58 -32.15 19.02
N GLN A 86 -23.48 -32.57 20.29
CA GLN A 86 -23.68 -33.99 20.67
C GLN A 86 -25.07 -34.55 20.35
N ASP A 87 -26.06 -33.69 20.04
CA ASP A 87 -27.43 -34.15 19.82
C ASP A 87 -28.01 -33.89 18.41
N ARG A 88 -27.49 -33.01 17.52
CA ARG A 88 -28.21 -32.63 16.27
C ARG A 88 -27.35 -32.13 15.09
N THR A 89 -27.94 -32.22 13.89
CA THR A 89 -27.41 -31.90 12.56
C THR A 89 -27.22 -30.38 12.35
N ILE A 90 -25.97 -29.87 12.29
CA ILE A 90 -25.69 -28.51 11.80
C ILE A 90 -25.70 -28.53 10.26
N THR A 91 -26.86 -28.35 9.64
CA THR A 91 -26.87 -28.03 8.20
C THR A 91 -26.62 -26.54 8.04
N LEU A 92 -25.37 -26.14 7.77
CA LEU A 92 -25.05 -24.79 7.30
C LEU A 92 -25.80 -24.54 5.97
N LYS A 93 -26.95 -23.88 6.04
CA LYS A 93 -27.67 -23.38 4.85
C LYS A 93 -27.03 -22.08 4.36
N GLU A 94 -25.78 -22.20 3.98
CA GLU A 94 -25.09 -21.46 2.93
C GLU A 94 -23.62 -21.79 3.05
N LYS A 95 -23.03 -22.12 1.91
CA LYS A 95 -21.59 -22.19 1.77
C LYS A 95 -21.03 -20.78 1.99
N HIS A 96 -20.69 -20.39 3.20
CA HIS A 96 -19.63 -19.40 3.41
C HIS A 96 -18.28 -20.06 3.11
N TYR A 97 -18.16 -20.53 1.87
CA TYR A 97 -16.89 -20.79 1.23
C TYR A 97 -16.58 -19.52 0.46
N SER A 98 -15.59 -18.74 0.88
CA SER A 98 -14.71 -18.14 -0.13
C SER A 98 -13.74 -19.23 -0.61
N GLN A 99 -14.29 -20.23 -1.29
CA GLN A 99 -13.53 -20.97 -2.30
C GLN A 99 -13.85 -20.31 -3.64
N ILE A 100 -13.44 -19.04 -3.75
CA ILE A 100 -13.23 -18.39 -5.02
C ILE A 100 -11.79 -17.93 -4.95
N ASP A 101 -10.96 -18.59 -5.74
CA ASP A 101 -9.60 -18.26 -6.14
C ASP A 101 -9.01 -16.96 -5.55
N ASN A 102 -7.88 -17.11 -4.84
CA ASN A 102 -6.93 -16.04 -4.50
C ASN A 102 -7.42 -14.95 -3.54
N ALA A 103 -8.09 -15.34 -2.46
CA ALA A 103 -8.34 -14.44 -1.34
C ALA A 103 -7.19 -14.50 -0.31
N PHE A 104 -6.17 -13.67 -0.52
CA PHE A 104 -5.24 -13.26 0.53
C PHE A 104 -6.01 -12.54 1.60
N THR A 105 -6.12 -13.20 2.74
CA THR A 105 -6.76 -12.67 3.93
C THR A 105 -5.93 -13.13 5.11
N THR A 106 -5.79 -12.24 6.08
CA THR A 106 -5.31 -12.37 7.47
C THR A 106 -5.97 -13.54 8.22
N LYS A 107 -5.86 -14.77 7.70
CA LYS A 107 -6.47 -15.94 8.32
C LYS A 107 -5.57 -16.40 9.45
N ASN A 108 -5.83 -15.87 10.64
CA ASN A 108 -5.31 -16.45 11.87
C ASN A 108 -5.94 -17.83 12.14
N VAL A 109 -7.13 -18.09 11.57
CA VAL A 109 -7.87 -19.35 11.64
C VAL A 109 -8.59 -19.71 10.33
N TYR A 110 -8.81 -21.01 10.09
CA TYR A 110 -9.65 -21.58 9.05
C TYR A 110 -10.88 -22.25 9.67
N LEU A 111 -12.05 -21.95 9.12
CA LEU A 111 -13.32 -22.56 9.51
C LEU A 111 -13.83 -23.47 8.40
N TYR A 112 -14.23 -24.68 8.73
CA TYR A 112 -14.92 -25.58 7.82
C TYR A 112 -16.07 -26.29 8.50
N GLY A 113 -17.22 -26.28 7.84
CA GLY A 113 -18.34 -27.13 8.22
C GLY A 113 -18.06 -28.57 7.84
N THR A 114 -18.14 -29.47 8.81
CA THR A 114 -18.35 -30.90 8.57
C THR A 114 -19.82 -31.20 8.86
N ASP A 115 -20.40 -32.26 8.29
CA ASP A 115 -21.85 -32.55 8.28
C ASP A 115 -22.68 -31.97 9.44
N ASN A 116 -22.22 -32.14 10.70
CA ASN A 116 -22.87 -31.63 11.91
C ASN A 116 -21.98 -30.76 12.80
N ASP A 117 -20.71 -30.51 12.45
CA ASP A 117 -19.76 -29.84 13.32
C ASP A 117 -19.04 -28.69 12.59
N VAL A 118 -18.37 -27.83 13.34
CA VAL A 118 -17.49 -26.80 12.77
C VAL A 118 -16.07 -27.05 13.24
N GLN A 119 -15.16 -27.17 12.28
CA GLN A 119 -13.75 -27.37 12.54
C GLN A 119 -12.95 -26.07 12.38
N ILE A 120 -12.18 -25.87 13.44
CA ILE A 120 -11.21 -24.90 13.93
C ILE A 120 -9.74 -25.07 13.57
N ASP A 121 -9.21 -24.64 12.43
CA ASP A 121 -7.74 -24.76 12.19
C ASP A 121 -7.03 -23.44 12.50
N VAL A 122 -6.05 -23.46 13.40
CA VAL A 122 -5.27 -22.28 13.80
C VAL A 122 -4.01 -22.14 12.95
N LEU A 123 -3.87 -21.01 12.27
CA LEU A 123 -2.76 -20.71 11.38
C LEU A 123 -1.69 -19.79 11.99
N LYS A 124 -2.03 -19.07 13.05
CA LYS A 124 -1.10 -18.21 13.79
C LYS A 124 -1.32 -18.39 15.29
N SER A 125 -0.25 -18.54 16.06
CA SER A 125 -0.36 -18.63 17.52
C SER A 125 -0.85 -17.29 18.08
N GLY A 126 -1.71 -17.32 19.09
CA GLY A 126 -2.29 -16.12 19.67
C GLY A 126 -3.38 -16.42 20.68
N LYS A 127 -3.91 -15.36 21.28
CA LYS A 127 -5.12 -15.42 22.10
C LYS A 127 -6.33 -15.09 21.26
N TYR A 128 -7.40 -15.85 21.44
CA TYR A 128 -8.59 -15.72 20.62
C TYR A 128 -9.87 -15.68 21.44
N ASP A 129 -10.76 -14.78 21.06
CA ASP A 129 -12.13 -14.75 21.55
C ASP A 129 -13.02 -15.55 20.59
N ILE A 130 -13.76 -16.53 21.11
CA ILE A 130 -14.62 -17.42 20.32
C ILE A 130 -16.08 -17.12 20.61
N TYR A 131 -16.86 -16.89 19.55
CA TYR A 131 -18.27 -16.59 19.61
C TYR A 131 -19.08 -17.62 18.85
N LEU A 132 -20.09 -18.19 19.49
CA LEU A 132 -21.09 -19.00 18.83
C LEU A 132 -22.49 -18.45 19.14
N GLY A 133 -23.04 -17.68 18.21
CA GLY A 133 -24.39 -17.14 18.26
C GLY A 133 -25.38 -18.03 17.51
N LEU A 134 -26.48 -18.37 18.17
CA LEU A 134 -27.63 -19.03 17.56
C LEU A 134 -28.73 -17.99 17.30
N THR A 135 -29.01 -17.70 16.03
CA THR A 135 -30.19 -16.92 15.65
C THR A 135 -31.39 -17.85 15.47
N SER A 136 -32.54 -17.30 15.06
CA SER A 136 -33.72 -18.09 14.77
C SER A 136 -33.53 -19.05 13.57
N ASN A 137 -32.59 -18.78 12.66
CA ASN A 137 -32.42 -19.54 11.42
C ASN A 137 -30.95 -19.88 11.04
N SER A 138 -29.96 -19.40 11.79
CA SER A 138 -28.53 -19.58 11.46
C SER A 138 -27.63 -19.67 12.69
N TYR A 139 -26.42 -20.19 12.47
CA TYR A 139 -25.31 -20.10 13.39
C TYR A 139 -24.35 -19.01 12.93
N VAL A 140 -23.86 -18.21 13.86
CA VAL A 140 -22.79 -17.24 13.63
C VAL A 140 -21.62 -17.66 14.49
N LEU A 141 -20.53 -18.09 13.85
CA LEU A 141 -19.26 -18.37 14.51
C LEU A 141 -18.27 -17.27 14.17
N ASN A 142 -17.76 -16.57 15.17
CA ASN A 142 -16.68 -15.60 15.00
C ASN A 142 -15.49 -15.98 15.88
N VAL A 143 -14.29 -15.79 15.38
CA VAL A 143 -13.05 -15.95 16.12
C VAL A 143 -12.23 -14.67 15.91
N TYR A 144 -11.95 -13.94 16.99
CA TYR A 144 -11.22 -12.68 16.95
C TYR A 144 -9.89 -12.81 17.68
N ASN A 145 -8.90 -11.99 17.33
CA ASN A 145 -7.68 -11.88 18.12
C ASN A 145 -8.03 -11.17 19.43
N GLY A 146 -7.90 -11.86 20.55
CA GLY A 146 -8.36 -11.42 21.87
C GLY A 146 -7.55 -10.25 22.40
N THR A 147 -8.20 -9.09 22.53
CA THR A 147 -7.66 -7.92 23.25
C THR A 147 -8.63 -7.40 24.31
N GLY A 148 -9.63 -8.20 24.74
CA GLY A 148 -10.53 -7.84 25.83
C GLY A 148 -11.55 -6.74 25.52
N THR A 149 -11.92 -6.54 24.26
CA THR A 149 -13.02 -5.66 23.87
C THR A 149 -14.35 -6.41 23.94
N THR A 150 -15.40 -5.76 24.45
CA THR A 150 -16.77 -6.29 24.38
C THR A 150 -17.13 -6.75 22.97
N PRO A 151 -17.91 -7.84 22.82
CA PRO A 151 -18.23 -8.42 21.52
C PRO A 151 -18.83 -7.39 20.57
N TYR A 152 -18.32 -7.31 19.34
CA TYR A 152 -19.01 -6.59 18.28
C TYR A 152 -20.18 -7.46 17.75
N ASP A 153 -21.41 -7.04 18.02
CA ASP A 153 -22.58 -7.56 17.33
C ASP A 153 -22.89 -6.65 16.13
N PRO A 154 -22.79 -7.15 14.87
CA PRO A 154 -23.10 -6.35 13.69
C PRO A 154 -24.54 -5.80 13.68
N ASN A 155 -25.44 -6.36 14.50
CA ASN A 155 -26.83 -5.91 14.61
C ASN A 155 -27.03 -4.84 15.69
N VAL A 156 -26.10 -4.69 16.64
CA VAL A 156 -26.19 -3.71 17.72
C VAL A 156 -25.35 -2.49 17.37
N LYS A 157 -26.00 -1.51 16.73
CA LYS A 157 -25.37 -0.22 16.39
C LYS A 157 -25.54 0.80 17.52
N PRO A 158 -24.60 1.75 17.68
CA PRO A 158 -24.77 2.86 18.61
C PRO A 158 -26.09 3.60 18.36
N THR A 159 -26.87 3.79 19.42
CA THR A 159 -28.14 4.53 19.38
C THR A 159 -27.94 6.04 19.53
N GLN A 160 -26.79 6.44 20.07
CA GLN A 160 -26.34 7.83 20.14
C GLN A 160 -25.39 8.12 18.97
N ALA A 161 -25.21 9.40 18.66
CA ALA A 161 -24.22 9.80 17.67
C ALA A 161 -22.81 9.44 18.19
N THR A 162 -22.05 8.72 17.37
CA THR A 162 -20.71 8.23 17.70
C THR A 162 -19.72 8.81 16.71
N THR A 163 -18.59 9.34 17.20
CA THR A 163 -17.54 9.94 16.36
C THR A 163 -16.29 9.09 16.44
N ILE A 164 -15.64 8.87 15.29
CA ILE A 164 -14.32 8.26 15.18
C ILE A 164 -13.40 9.28 14.49
N ASP A 165 -12.20 9.43 15.02
CA ASP A 165 -11.17 10.30 14.44
C ASP A 165 -10.22 9.49 13.57
N PHE A 166 -9.94 10.01 12.39
CA PHE A 166 -9.05 9.37 11.42
C PHE A 166 -7.80 10.20 11.30
N PHE A 167 -6.63 9.56 11.34
CA PHE A 167 -5.33 10.19 11.13
C PHE A 167 -4.62 9.51 9.96
N GLY A 168 -4.11 10.32 9.04
CA GLY A 168 -3.42 9.86 7.85
C GLY A 168 -2.04 10.49 7.73
N ASN A 169 -1.06 9.66 7.35
CA ASN A 169 0.20 10.11 6.78
C ASN A 169 0.34 9.63 5.33
N SER A 170 1.13 10.35 4.55
CA SER A 170 1.42 10.05 3.15
C SER A 170 2.84 10.51 2.81
N ASP A 171 3.46 9.87 1.82
CA ASP A 171 4.70 10.33 1.18
C ASP A 171 5.79 10.67 2.22
N HIS A 172 5.91 9.84 3.26
CA HIS A 172 6.87 10.06 4.35
C HIS A 172 8.30 10.03 3.83
N HIS A 173 8.53 9.25 2.77
CA HIS A 173 9.80 9.11 2.07
C HIS A 173 10.99 8.87 2.99
N GLY A 174 10.85 7.92 3.91
CA GLY A 174 12.00 7.47 4.67
C GLY A 174 12.58 8.50 5.65
N VAL A 175 11.93 9.61 5.98
CA VAL A 175 12.54 10.60 6.91
C VAL A 175 12.66 9.98 8.30
N ILE A 176 13.89 9.63 8.70
CA ILE A 176 14.15 8.98 10.00
C ILE A 176 14.63 9.98 11.04
N ILE A 177 15.47 10.94 10.65
CA ILE A 177 16.09 11.93 11.55
C ILE A 177 15.68 13.35 11.17
N ASP A 178 15.77 14.25 12.14
CA ASP A 178 15.55 15.68 11.93
C ASP A 178 16.42 16.18 10.77
N THR A 179 15.76 16.70 9.74
CA THR A 179 16.42 17.15 8.51
C THR A 179 15.94 18.56 8.15
N ILE A 180 16.87 19.42 7.73
CA ILE A 180 16.57 20.75 7.22
C ILE A 180 16.97 20.79 5.74
N ASP A 181 16.00 21.04 4.85
CA ASP A 181 16.22 21.27 3.42
C ASP A 181 15.70 22.65 3.01
N GLY A 182 16.62 23.60 2.87
CA GLY A 182 16.28 25.00 2.63
C GLY A 182 15.43 25.59 3.77
N SER A 183 14.17 25.92 3.48
CA SER A 183 13.19 26.38 4.50
C SER A 183 12.34 25.24 5.08
N SER A 184 12.43 24.04 4.51
CA SER A 184 11.65 22.87 4.95
C SER A 184 12.34 22.21 6.13
N HIS A 185 11.53 21.76 7.08
CA HIS A 185 11.99 21.07 8.28
C HIS A 185 11.22 19.75 8.39
N TYR A 186 11.94 18.64 8.36
CA TYR A 186 11.38 17.29 8.39
C TYR A 186 11.68 16.66 9.74
N PRO A 187 10.66 16.34 10.56
CA PRO A 187 10.86 15.79 11.89
C PRO A 187 11.44 14.37 11.83
N ALA A 188 12.23 14.02 12.83
CA ALA A 188 12.57 12.62 13.12
C ALA A 188 11.29 11.79 13.32
N ILE A 189 11.33 10.52 12.94
CA ILE A 189 10.13 9.67 12.91
C ILE A 189 9.54 9.44 14.31
N GLU A 190 10.37 9.30 15.34
CA GLU A 190 9.94 9.17 16.72
C GLU A 190 9.21 10.41 17.25
N LYS A 191 9.59 11.61 16.77
CA LYS A 191 8.90 12.87 17.08
C LYS A 191 7.58 12.97 16.33
N TYR A 192 7.58 12.61 15.05
CA TYR A 192 6.37 12.57 14.24
C TYR A 192 5.29 11.68 14.87
N ILE A 193 5.66 10.45 15.24
CA ILE A 193 4.73 9.49 15.86
C ILE A 193 4.28 9.98 17.24
N ALA A 194 5.16 10.54 18.06
CA ALA A 194 4.78 11.11 19.35
C ALA A 194 3.77 12.26 19.19
N TYR A 195 3.99 13.14 18.20
CA TYR A 195 3.06 14.23 17.90
C TYR A 195 1.71 13.69 17.44
N LEU A 196 1.70 12.75 16.49
CA LEU A 196 0.48 12.10 16.00
C LEU A 196 -0.33 11.48 17.15
N LYS A 197 0.33 10.68 18.00
CA LYS A 197 -0.31 10.09 19.19
C LYS A 197 -0.85 11.16 20.14
N SER A 198 -0.12 12.26 20.34
CA SER A 198 -0.60 13.37 21.17
C SER A 198 -1.87 14.04 20.62
N LEU A 199 -2.05 14.06 19.29
CA LEU A 199 -3.28 14.54 18.67
C LEU A 199 -4.45 13.58 18.90
N ALA A 200 -4.21 12.26 18.74
CA ALA A 200 -5.22 11.24 19.03
C ALA A 200 -5.66 11.29 20.51
N ASP A 201 -4.69 11.31 21.44
CA ASP A 201 -4.92 11.37 22.89
C ASP A 201 -5.64 12.66 23.35
N ALA A 202 -5.55 13.74 22.57
CA ALA A 202 -6.23 15.00 22.87
C ALA A 202 -7.75 14.96 22.59
N THR A 203 -8.23 13.91 21.92
CA THR A 203 -9.65 13.73 21.61
C THR A 203 -10.27 12.67 22.53
N PRO A 204 -11.57 12.78 22.88
CA PRO A 204 -12.27 11.75 23.64
C PRO A 204 -12.78 10.60 22.77
N ASN A 205 -12.57 10.66 21.45
CA ASN A 205 -13.07 9.69 20.49
C ASN A 205 -12.07 8.55 20.33
N GLU A 206 -12.54 7.40 19.85
CA GLU A 206 -11.62 6.40 19.35
C GLU A 206 -11.03 6.83 18.00
N ASP A 207 -9.78 6.44 17.76
CA ASP A 207 -9.04 6.81 16.57
C ASP A 207 -8.63 5.61 15.70
N ILE A 208 -8.38 5.92 14.42
CA ILE A 208 -7.81 5.02 13.41
C ILE A 208 -6.69 5.76 12.68
N ILE A 209 -5.49 5.17 12.71
CA ILE A 209 -4.30 5.71 12.04
C ILE A 209 -4.01 4.86 10.80
N LEU A 210 -3.73 5.49 9.65
CA LEU A 210 -3.38 4.79 8.42
C LEU A 210 -2.33 5.54 7.60
N SER A 211 -1.68 4.81 6.70
CA SER A 211 -0.73 5.38 5.73
C SER A 211 -1.22 5.20 4.30
N SER A 212 -1.07 6.25 3.49
CA SER A 212 -1.48 6.28 2.07
C SER A 212 -0.32 6.08 1.09
N GLY A 213 0.76 5.42 1.51
CA GLY A 213 1.86 5.02 0.62
C GLY A 213 3.07 5.95 0.61
N ASP A 214 4.09 5.54 -0.13
CA ASP A 214 5.41 6.16 -0.24
C ASP A 214 6.05 6.41 1.13
N LEU A 215 6.04 5.35 1.94
CA LEU A 215 6.59 5.36 3.28
C LEU A 215 8.11 5.10 3.24
N TRP A 216 8.56 4.13 2.44
CA TRP A 216 9.89 3.53 2.64
C TRP A 216 11.05 4.33 2.05
N GLN A 217 10.96 4.78 0.80
CA GLN A 217 12.12 5.29 0.07
C GLN A 217 12.37 6.78 0.35
N GLY A 218 13.61 7.19 0.60
CA GLY A 218 14.01 8.60 0.46
C GLY A 218 15.26 9.05 1.21
N THR A 219 15.62 8.39 2.31
CA THR A 219 16.84 8.70 3.08
C THR A 219 17.78 7.51 3.15
N LEU A 220 19.06 7.77 3.45
CA LEU A 220 20.04 6.71 3.66
C LEU A 220 19.60 5.74 4.76
N GLN A 221 19.09 6.27 5.87
CA GLN A 221 18.68 5.50 7.03
C GLN A 221 17.60 4.50 6.65
N SER A 222 16.56 4.93 5.93
CA SER A 222 15.49 4.04 5.51
C SER A 222 15.91 3.10 4.37
N ASN A 223 16.57 3.61 3.33
CA ASN A 223 16.94 2.82 2.16
C ASN A 223 17.96 1.71 2.48
N SER A 224 18.81 1.89 3.49
CA SER A 224 19.80 0.89 3.91
C SER A 224 19.19 -0.44 4.38
N ASN A 225 17.90 -0.44 4.74
CA ASN A 225 17.17 -1.60 5.22
C ASN A 225 15.91 -1.91 4.41
N PHE A 226 15.77 -1.29 3.22
CA PHE A 226 14.69 -1.58 2.28
C PHE A 226 13.28 -1.45 2.90
N GLY A 227 13.08 -0.49 3.80
CA GLY A 227 11.78 -0.19 4.43
C GLY A 227 11.47 -0.99 5.70
N ALA A 228 12.30 -1.96 6.09
CA ALA A 228 12.07 -2.80 7.27
C ALA A 228 11.94 -1.99 8.58
N LEU A 229 12.74 -0.93 8.75
CA LEU A 229 12.66 -0.02 9.89
C LEU A 229 11.25 0.59 9.98
N LEU A 230 10.77 1.20 8.91
CA LEU A 230 9.47 1.87 8.91
C LEU A 230 8.30 0.92 9.02
N ASN A 231 8.45 -0.32 8.57
CA ASN A 231 7.46 -1.37 8.79
C ASN A 231 7.28 -1.70 10.28
N LYS A 232 8.37 -1.79 11.03
CA LYS A 232 8.32 -1.92 12.51
C LYS A 232 7.74 -0.68 13.18
N VAL A 233 8.00 0.51 12.62
CA VAL A 233 7.45 1.77 13.15
C VAL A 233 5.93 1.79 13.04
N ILE A 234 5.35 1.49 11.86
CA ILE A 234 3.90 1.52 11.69
C ILE A 234 3.20 0.44 12.53
N GLU A 235 3.82 -0.74 12.69
CA GLU A 235 3.33 -1.78 13.59
C GLU A 235 3.35 -1.32 15.05
N SER A 236 4.49 -0.82 15.53
CA SER A 236 4.63 -0.32 16.91
C SER A 236 3.78 0.93 17.19
N ALA A 237 3.45 1.71 16.17
CA ALA A 237 2.59 2.88 16.28
C ALA A 237 1.09 2.53 16.23
N GLY A 238 0.73 1.29 15.89
CA GLY A 238 -0.66 0.83 15.84
C GLY A 238 -1.42 1.25 14.59
N TYR A 239 -0.74 1.36 13.45
CA TYR A 239 -1.40 1.67 12.18
C TYR A 239 -2.38 0.56 11.81
N ALA A 240 -3.60 0.95 11.46
CA ALA A 240 -4.65 0.04 11.01
C ALA A 240 -4.39 -0.53 9.61
N SER A 241 -3.67 0.22 8.77
CA SER A 241 -3.35 -0.20 7.40
C SER A 241 -2.25 0.65 6.78
N PHE A 242 -1.62 0.08 5.75
CA PHE A 242 -0.64 0.74 4.90
C PHE A 242 -0.97 0.48 3.43
N THR A 243 -1.45 1.49 2.72
CA THR A 243 -1.64 1.42 1.27
C THR A 243 -0.28 1.50 0.58
N LEU A 244 0.00 0.62 -0.38
CA LEU A 244 1.24 0.68 -1.13
C LEU A 244 1.23 1.83 -2.14
N GLY A 245 2.29 2.63 -2.14
CA GLY A 245 2.60 3.63 -3.16
C GLY A 245 3.60 3.12 -4.19
N ASN A 246 3.98 3.97 -5.15
CA ASN A 246 4.90 3.56 -6.21
C ASN A 246 6.31 3.28 -5.68
N HIS A 247 6.76 4.00 -4.65
CA HIS A 247 8.10 3.83 -4.12
C HIS A 247 8.29 2.56 -3.28
N GLU A 248 7.21 1.90 -2.86
CA GLU A 248 7.31 0.55 -2.28
C GLU A 248 7.84 -0.48 -3.31
N PHE A 249 7.73 -0.21 -4.61
CA PHE A 249 8.20 -1.08 -5.68
C PHE A 249 9.64 -0.81 -6.15
N ASP A 250 10.33 0.19 -5.59
CA ASP A 250 11.68 0.59 -6.03
C ASP A 250 12.72 -0.53 -5.91
N TRP A 251 12.52 -1.45 -4.96
CA TRP A 251 13.41 -2.59 -4.72
C TRP A 251 12.83 -3.93 -5.19
N GLY A 252 11.72 -3.90 -5.93
CA GLY A 252 11.04 -5.09 -6.45
C GLY A 252 10.05 -5.72 -5.47
N GLN A 253 9.18 -6.58 -6.02
CA GLN A 253 8.06 -7.18 -5.29
C GLN A 253 8.49 -8.13 -4.17
N ASP A 254 9.66 -8.77 -4.27
CA ASP A 254 10.19 -9.68 -3.25
C ASP A 254 10.43 -8.95 -1.91
N ILE A 255 10.88 -7.69 -1.96
CA ILE A 255 11.06 -6.87 -0.75
C ILE A 255 9.71 -6.55 -0.12
N ILE A 256 8.69 -6.25 -0.93
CA ILE A 256 7.33 -6.01 -0.43
C ILE A 256 6.80 -7.27 0.27
N GLN A 257 6.97 -8.45 -0.34
CA GLN A 257 6.56 -9.74 0.24
C GLN A 257 7.25 -10.02 1.57
N ASN A 258 8.57 -9.81 1.64
CA ASN A 258 9.34 -10.01 2.87
C ASN A 258 8.88 -9.06 3.97
N ASN A 259 8.74 -7.76 3.65
CA ASN A 259 8.25 -6.77 4.61
C ASN A 259 6.82 -7.09 5.06
N GLN A 260 5.93 -7.49 4.15
CA GLN A 260 4.57 -7.87 4.50
C GLN A 260 4.53 -9.07 5.45
N ALA A 261 5.38 -10.07 5.24
CA ALA A 261 5.46 -11.25 6.10
C ALA A 261 5.95 -10.92 7.53
N ASP A 262 6.73 -9.86 7.69
CA ASP A 262 7.36 -9.44 8.95
C ASP A 262 6.53 -8.42 9.75
N THR A 263 5.28 -8.13 9.35
CA THR A 263 4.38 -7.20 10.06
C THR A 263 2.97 -7.75 10.20
N SER A 264 2.27 -7.31 11.25
CA SER A 264 0.83 -7.50 11.39
C SER A 264 -0.02 -6.43 10.69
N VAL A 265 0.59 -5.32 10.25
CA VAL A 265 -0.14 -4.24 9.56
C VAL A 265 -0.52 -4.70 8.15
N PRO A 266 -1.80 -4.63 7.76
CA PRO A 266 -2.22 -5.06 6.44
C PRO A 266 -1.74 -4.09 5.36
N PHE A 267 -1.01 -4.62 4.38
CA PHE A 267 -0.65 -3.88 3.17
C PHE A 267 -1.86 -3.88 2.23
N LEU A 268 -2.28 -2.69 1.79
CA LEU A 268 -3.46 -2.51 0.96
C LEU A 268 -3.09 -2.13 -0.49
N GLY A 269 -3.84 -2.68 -1.44
CA GLY A 269 -3.62 -2.45 -2.87
C GLY A 269 -4.68 -3.12 -3.73
N ALA A 270 -5.93 -2.69 -3.63
CA ALA A 270 -7.11 -3.34 -4.18
C ALA A 270 -7.13 -3.51 -5.70
N ASN A 271 -6.30 -2.75 -6.40
CA ASN A 271 -6.18 -2.75 -7.85
C ASN A 271 -4.83 -3.27 -8.35
N ILE A 272 -3.98 -3.82 -7.47
CA ILE A 272 -2.68 -4.37 -7.85
C ILE A 272 -2.86 -5.84 -8.24
N VAL A 273 -2.80 -6.12 -9.54
CA VAL A 273 -3.17 -7.43 -10.10
C VAL A 273 -2.02 -8.05 -10.89
N ARG A 274 -1.96 -9.38 -10.94
CA ARG A 274 -1.04 -10.09 -11.82
C ARG A 274 -1.52 -10.00 -13.26
N LYS A 275 -0.60 -9.75 -14.19
CA LYS A 275 -0.89 -9.77 -15.64
C LYS A 275 -1.27 -11.15 -16.15
N SER A 276 -0.86 -12.23 -15.47
CA SER A 276 -1.07 -13.60 -15.92
C SER A 276 -2.53 -14.05 -15.85
N ASP A 277 -3.26 -13.60 -14.84
CA ASP A 277 -4.64 -14.04 -14.57
C ASP A 277 -5.60 -12.91 -14.15
N GLY A 278 -5.10 -11.67 -14.02
CA GLY A 278 -5.87 -10.50 -13.61
C GLY A 278 -6.31 -10.54 -12.14
N LYS A 279 -5.79 -11.47 -11.34
CA LYS A 279 -6.14 -11.59 -9.92
C LYS A 279 -5.20 -10.76 -9.06
N LEU A 280 -5.66 -10.39 -7.86
CA LEU A 280 -4.89 -9.63 -6.90
C LEU A 280 -3.55 -10.31 -6.58
N VAL A 281 -2.50 -9.52 -6.39
CA VAL A 281 -1.20 -10.01 -5.93
C VAL A 281 -1.25 -10.48 -4.48
N ASP A 282 -0.32 -11.36 -4.13
CA ASP A 282 -0.37 -12.16 -2.90
C ASP A 282 0.02 -11.38 -1.64
N TYR A 283 0.77 -10.29 -1.80
CA TYR A 283 1.32 -9.48 -0.71
C TYR A 283 0.48 -8.24 -0.37
N VAL A 284 -0.74 -8.15 -0.91
CA VAL A 284 -1.68 -7.07 -0.56
C VAL A 284 -3.06 -7.63 -0.28
N GLN A 285 -3.84 -6.87 0.48
CA GLN A 285 -5.27 -7.04 0.64
C GLN A 285 -5.99 -5.91 -0.07
N PRO A 286 -7.22 -6.13 -0.56
CA PRO A 286 -7.98 -5.04 -1.14
C PRO A 286 -8.50 -4.07 -0.08
N TYR A 287 -8.76 -4.57 1.12
CA TYR A 287 -9.25 -3.78 2.24
C TYR A 287 -8.92 -4.47 3.56
N THR A 288 -9.03 -3.72 4.65
CA THR A 288 -9.10 -4.24 6.02
C THR A 288 -10.38 -3.75 6.71
N ILE A 289 -10.77 -4.39 7.80
CA ILE A 289 -11.91 -3.99 8.63
C ILE A 289 -11.42 -3.79 10.06
N VAL A 290 -11.73 -2.63 10.63
CA VAL A 290 -11.44 -2.30 12.02
C VAL A 290 -12.74 -2.02 12.75
N GLU A 291 -12.83 -2.45 14.00
CA GLU A 291 -13.97 -2.22 14.87
C GLU A 291 -13.59 -1.16 15.91
N LYS A 292 -14.34 -0.06 15.95
CA LYS A 292 -14.13 1.07 16.86
C LYS A 292 -15.47 1.63 17.31
N SER A 293 -15.62 1.89 18.60
CA SER A 293 -16.85 2.46 19.20
C SER A 293 -18.15 1.77 18.77
N GLY A 294 -18.13 0.45 18.61
CA GLY A 294 -19.28 -0.35 18.16
C GLY A 294 -19.65 -0.16 16.69
N LEU A 295 -18.75 0.36 15.86
CA LEU A 295 -18.90 0.53 14.42
C LEU A 295 -17.85 -0.29 13.67
N ARG A 296 -18.22 -0.82 12.50
CA ARG A 296 -17.28 -1.43 11.56
C ARG A 296 -16.82 -0.41 10.53
N VAL A 297 -15.52 -0.24 10.44
CA VAL A 297 -14.86 0.64 9.47
C VAL A 297 -14.12 -0.21 8.45
N GLY A 298 -14.55 -0.17 7.20
CA GLY A 298 -13.80 -0.75 6.09
C GLY A 298 -12.82 0.26 5.52
N ILE A 299 -11.56 -0.12 5.33
CA ILE A 299 -10.52 0.72 4.74
C ILE A 299 -10.04 0.07 3.45
N ILE A 300 -10.23 0.73 2.32
CA ILE A 300 -9.80 0.29 0.99
C ILE A 300 -8.54 1.06 0.62
N GLY A 301 -7.49 0.37 0.19
CA GLY A 301 -6.27 1.01 -0.32
C GLY A 301 -6.12 0.79 -1.82
N THR A 302 -5.75 1.82 -2.58
CA THR A 302 -5.50 1.73 -4.03
C THR A 302 -4.33 2.60 -4.43
N ILE A 303 -3.64 2.22 -5.49
CA ILE A 303 -2.64 3.05 -6.17
C ILE A 303 -3.23 3.53 -7.50
N GLY A 304 -2.95 4.75 -7.96
CA GLY A 304 -3.45 5.18 -9.26
C GLY A 304 -2.89 4.34 -10.40
N SER A 305 -3.70 4.03 -11.40
CA SER A 305 -3.29 3.13 -12.50
C SER A 305 -2.11 3.67 -13.31
N ALA A 306 -1.95 5.00 -13.41
CA ALA A 306 -0.86 5.64 -14.13
C ALA A 306 0.50 5.52 -13.40
N GLN A 307 0.50 5.35 -12.08
CA GLN A 307 1.72 5.32 -11.26
C GLN A 307 2.60 4.10 -11.53
N ILE A 308 2.09 3.09 -12.26
CA ILE A 308 2.93 1.99 -12.76
C ILE A 308 4.03 2.51 -13.69
N GLU A 309 3.80 3.66 -14.35
CA GLU A 309 4.78 4.32 -15.20
C GLU A 309 5.90 4.97 -14.39
N ASP A 310 5.68 5.34 -13.13
CA ASP A 310 6.72 5.98 -12.31
C ASP A 310 7.76 4.98 -11.75
N ILE A 311 7.51 3.69 -11.91
CA ILE A 311 8.32 2.61 -11.36
C ILE A 311 9.29 2.06 -12.42
N LEU A 312 10.44 1.54 -12.00
CA LEU A 312 11.29 0.75 -12.90
C LEU A 312 10.50 -0.44 -13.46
N SER A 313 10.32 -0.48 -14.78
CA SER A 313 9.45 -1.45 -15.47
C SER A 313 9.73 -2.92 -15.14
N THR A 314 11.00 -3.28 -14.88
CA THR A 314 11.39 -4.64 -14.49
C THR A 314 10.91 -5.03 -13.09
N ASN A 315 10.63 -4.08 -12.21
CA ASN A 315 10.11 -4.36 -10.86
C ASN A 315 8.61 -4.68 -10.88
N VAL A 316 7.91 -4.29 -11.96
CA VAL A 316 6.44 -4.41 -12.12
C VAL A 316 6.06 -5.14 -13.41
N ASP A 317 6.99 -5.92 -13.98
CA ASP A 317 6.82 -6.60 -15.27
C ASP A 317 5.64 -7.58 -15.28
N SER A 318 5.40 -8.22 -14.14
CA SER A 318 4.43 -9.29 -13.88
C SER A 318 3.08 -8.81 -13.37
N ILE A 319 2.96 -7.52 -13.03
CA ILE A 319 1.76 -6.93 -12.42
C ILE A 319 1.24 -5.75 -13.24
N ASP A 320 0.00 -5.36 -12.98
CA ASP A 320 -0.63 -4.16 -13.52
C ASP A 320 -1.40 -3.45 -12.40
N PHE A 321 -1.62 -2.15 -12.56
CA PHE A 321 -2.51 -1.38 -11.69
C PHE A 321 -3.83 -1.19 -12.44
N ALA A 322 -4.85 -1.98 -12.07
CA ALA A 322 -6.18 -1.90 -12.65
C ALA A 322 -6.88 -0.58 -12.25
N ASP A 323 -8.05 -0.32 -12.83
CA ASP A 323 -8.86 0.87 -12.52
C ASP A 323 -9.19 0.95 -11.01
N GLU A 324 -8.58 1.92 -10.34
CA GLU A 324 -8.69 2.14 -8.91
C GLU A 324 -10.11 2.53 -8.47
N ILE A 325 -10.88 3.22 -9.33
CA ILE A 325 -12.24 3.67 -9.03
C ILE A 325 -13.21 2.48 -9.07
N GLU A 326 -13.09 1.60 -10.06
CA GLU A 326 -13.89 0.37 -10.13
C GLU A 326 -13.53 -0.62 -9.00
N ALA A 327 -12.26 -0.68 -8.59
CA ALA A 327 -11.85 -1.45 -7.42
C ALA A 327 -12.54 -0.91 -6.15
N VAL A 328 -12.48 0.41 -5.88
CA VAL A 328 -13.14 1.01 -4.71
C VAL A 328 -14.65 0.76 -4.72
N LYS A 329 -15.34 0.91 -5.87
CA LYS A 329 -16.77 0.62 -5.96
C LYS A 329 -17.10 -0.83 -5.60
N THR A 330 -16.31 -1.76 -6.12
CA THR A 330 -16.50 -3.20 -5.91
C THR A 330 -16.34 -3.57 -4.45
N TYR A 331 -15.23 -3.17 -3.84
CA TYR A 331 -14.93 -3.52 -2.46
C TYR A 331 -15.76 -2.73 -1.45
N SER A 332 -16.14 -1.49 -1.76
CA SER A 332 -17.09 -0.75 -0.94
C SER A 332 -18.44 -1.47 -0.84
N ASN A 333 -19.02 -1.88 -1.96
CA ASN A 333 -20.27 -2.66 -1.94
C ASN A 333 -20.13 -3.92 -1.10
N ARG A 334 -19.02 -4.64 -1.28
CA ARG A 334 -18.72 -5.84 -0.50
C ARG A 334 -18.66 -5.54 1.00
N LEU A 335 -17.93 -4.51 1.40
CA LEU A 335 -17.81 -4.06 2.79
C LEU A 335 -19.18 -3.70 3.39
N ARG A 336 -20.04 -3.04 2.62
CA ARG A 336 -21.39 -2.68 3.08
C ARG A 336 -22.32 -3.89 3.18
N ASP A 337 -22.37 -4.71 2.15
CA ASP A 337 -23.42 -5.71 1.97
C ASP A 337 -23.05 -7.06 2.62
N GLU A 338 -21.79 -7.48 2.53
CA GLU A 338 -21.33 -8.75 3.09
C GLU A 338 -20.80 -8.59 4.52
N PHE A 339 -20.13 -7.47 4.83
CA PHE A 339 -19.46 -7.28 6.11
C PHE A 339 -20.16 -6.28 7.05
N ASN A 340 -21.25 -5.67 6.61
CA ASN A 340 -22.06 -4.71 7.36
C ASN A 340 -21.25 -3.51 7.89
N CYS A 341 -20.24 -3.04 7.13
CA CYS A 341 -19.46 -1.87 7.49
C CYS A 341 -20.33 -0.60 7.55
N ASP A 342 -20.16 0.15 8.63
CA ASP A 342 -20.88 1.38 8.95
C ASP A 342 -20.21 2.61 8.35
N ILE A 343 -18.89 2.57 8.20
CA ILE A 343 -18.06 3.60 7.58
C ILE A 343 -17.15 2.92 6.55
N VAL A 344 -16.93 3.58 5.40
CA VAL A 344 -15.93 3.15 4.41
C VAL A 344 -14.97 4.29 4.12
N ILE A 345 -13.68 4.04 4.33
CA ILE A 345 -12.58 4.95 4.03
C ILE A 345 -11.85 4.44 2.78
N ALA A 346 -11.46 5.35 1.90
CA ALA A 346 -10.54 5.04 0.81
C ALA A 346 -9.22 5.79 1.00
N SER A 347 -8.12 5.04 0.95
CA SER A 347 -6.76 5.55 0.96
C SER A 347 -6.18 5.39 -0.43
N PHE A 348 -5.99 6.49 -1.14
CA PHE A 348 -5.44 6.53 -2.48
C PHE A 348 -3.98 6.96 -2.45
N HIS A 349 -3.14 6.16 -3.10
CA HIS A 349 -1.86 6.61 -3.58
C HIS A 349 -2.00 7.12 -5.02
N ASP A 350 -2.67 8.27 -5.17
CA ASP A 350 -2.88 8.96 -6.44
C ASP A 350 -3.10 10.46 -6.19
N GLY A 351 -2.86 11.26 -7.24
CA GLY A 351 -2.94 12.71 -7.20
C GLY A 351 -4.30 13.23 -6.72
N THR A 352 -4.25 14.15 -5.76
CA THR A 352 -5.39 14.68 -5.02
C THR A 352 -6.46 15.29 -5.93
N SER A 353 -6.05 16.03 -6.96
CA SER A 353 -6.99 16.65 -7.92
C SER A 353 -7.72 15.63 -8.81
N SER A 354 -7.05 14.52 -9.14
CA SER A 354 -7.64 13.42 -9.92
C SER A 354 -8.71 12.73 -9.06
N VAL A 355 -8.31 12.27 -7.87
CA VAL A 355 -9.21 11.62 -6.92
C VAL A 355 -10.39 12.51 -6.56
N GLU A 356 -10.21 13.82 -6.33
CA GLU A 356 -11.33 14.73 -6.04
C GLU A 356 -12.37 14.74 -7.17
N THR A 357 -11.92 14.69 -8.43
CA THR A 357 -12.81 14.61 -9.60
C THR A 357 -13.62 13.32 -9.57
N ASP A 358 -13.01 12.19 -9.23
CA ASP A 358 -13.69 10.90 -9.13
C ASP A 358 -14.61 10.79 -7.91
N ILE A 359 -14.25 11.40 -6.78
CA ILE A 359 -15.16 11.56 -5.64
C ILE A 359 -16.39 12.35 -6.09
N ARG A 360 -16.19 13.51 -6.72
CA ARG A 360 -17.28 14.39 -7.18
C ARG A 360 -18.24 13.69 -8.14
N ASN A 361 -17.69 12.92 -9.06
CA ASN A 361 -18.43 12.36 -10.19
C ASN A 361 -18.93 10.94 -9.95
N VAL A 362 -18.30 10.17 -9.04
CA VAL A 362 -18.55 8.73 -8.90
C VAL A 362 -18.67 8.33 -7.43
N LEU A 363 -17.60 8.45 -6.64
CA LEU A 363 -17.50 7.76 -5.34
C LEU A 363 -18.31 8.41 -4.21
N SER A 364 -18.67 9.70 -4.32
CA SER A 364 -19.60 10.33 -3.37
C SER A 364 -21.07 9.97 -3.63
N LYS A 365 -21.39 9.27 -4.73
CA LYS A 365 -22.76 8.91 -5.08
C LYS A 365 -23.20 7.66 -4.32
N VAL A 366 -24.52 7.51 -4.20
CA VAL A 366 -25.12 6.32 -3.59
C VAL A 366 -25.01 5.15 -4.56
N SER A 367 -24.41 4.05 -4.08
CA SER A 367 -24.37 2.79 -4.80
C SER A 367 -25.78 2.21 -4.96
N PRO A 368 -26.15 1.73 -6.16
CA PRO A 368 -27.42 1.06 -6.37
C PRO A 368 -27.51 -0.31 -5.70
N LEU A 369 -26.38 -0.89 -5.25
CA LEU A 369 -26.36 -2.19 -4.57
C LEU A 369 -26.58 -2.01 -3.07
N SER A 370 -25.71 -1.24 -2.42
CA SER A 370 -25.75 -1.08 -0.96
C SER A 370 -26.71 0.00 -0.47
N GLY A 371 -27.18 0.89 -1.35
CA GLY A 371 -28.01 2.05 -0.98
C GLY A 371 -27.27 3.10 -0.14
N LYS A 372 -25.95 2.98 0.01
CA LYS A 372 -25.06 3.92 0.72
C LYS A 372 -24.04 4.54 -0.24
N ARG A 373 -23.39 5.64 0.17
CA ARG A 373 -22.25 6.17 -0.59
C ARG A 373 -21.13 5.13 -0.66
N TYR A 374 -20.35 5.15 -1.74
CA TYR A 374 -19.20 4.25 -1.84
C TYR A 374 -18.15 4.55 -0.76
N VAL A 375 -17.88 5.82 -0.48
CA VAL A 375 -16.91 6.22 0.55
C VAL A 375 -17.48 7.34 1.43
N ASP A 376 -17.00 7.41 2.67
CA ASP A 376 -17.36 8.44 3.65
C ASP A 376 -16.20 9.36 4.01
N GLY A 377 -14.96 8.97 3.74
CA GLY A 377 -13.75 9.77 3.94
C GLY A 377 -12.61 9.26 3.06
N VAL A 378 -11.71 10.17 2.67
CA VAL A 378 -10.65 9.90 1.71
C VAL A 378 -9.33 10.50 2.17
N PHE A 379 -8.26 9.70 2.10
CA PHE A 379 -6.89 10.19 2.13
C PHE A 379 -6.25 10.02 0.74
N THR A 380 -5.48 11.01 0.30
CA THR A 380 -4.71 10.99 -0.96
C THR A 380 -3.22 11.19 -0.69
N ALA A 381 -2.38 10.91 -1.67
CA ALA A 381 -0.91 10.95 -1.59
C ALA A 381 -0.30 11.24 -2.97
N HIS A 382 0.98 10.91 -3.19
CA HIS A 382 1.71 10.94 -4.47
C HIS A 382 2.07 12.33 -5.01
N ASP A 383 1.13 13.29 -5.00
CA ASP A 383 1.39 14.65 -5.51
C ASP A 383 2.02 15.60 -4.48
N HIS A 384 2.22 15.12 -3.24
CA HIS A 384 2.86 15.81 -2.11
C HIS A 384 2.20 17.14 -1.75
N VAL A 385 0.92 17.32 -2.06
CA VAL A 385 0.19 18.55 -1.78
C VAL A 385 -0.37 18.54 -0.37
N TRP A 386 -0.55 19.73 0.18
CA TRP A 386 -1.40 19.91 1.35
C TRP A 386 -2.84 20.06 0.86
N GLU A 387 -3.77 19.26 1.39
CA GLU A 387 -5.20 19.37 1.06
C GLU A 387 -6.08 19.02 2.26
N ASN A 388 -7.18 19.77 2.43
CA ASN A 388 -8.19 19.49 3.44
C ASN A 388 -9.61 19.88 2.99
N THR A 389 -10.02 19.45 1.80
CA THR A 389 -11.32 19.82 1.23
C THR A 389 -12.47 18.88 1.65
N ILE A 390 -13.70 19.29 1.34
CA ILE A 390 -14.88 18.41 1.34
C ILE A 390 -15.53 18.50 -0.03
N THR A 391 -15.70 17.35 -0.67
CA THR A 391 -16.41 17.22 -1.95
C THR A 391 -17.65 16.36 -1.76
N ASN A 392 -18.83 16.93 -2.02
CA ASN A 392 -20.12 16.25 -1.86
C ASN A 392 -20.27 15.53 -0.50
N SER A 393 -19.90 16.21 0.59
CA SER A 393 -19.92 15.71 1.98
C SER A 393 -18.88 14.64 2.32
N VAL A 394 -17.95 14.33 1.43
CA VAL A 394 -16.80 13.44 1.70
C VAL A 394 -15.55 14.31 1.92
N PRO A 395 -14.89 14.25 3.10
CA PRO A 395 -13.61 14.90 3.31
C PRO A 395 -12.51 14.20 2.49
N ILE A 396 -11.63 15.00 1.90
CA ILE A 396 -10.47 14.54 1.12
C ILE A 396 -9.25 15.27 1.67
N LEU A 397 -8.30 14.51 2.21
CA LEU A 397 -7.12 15.08 2.84
C LEU A 397 -5.83 14.48 2.28
N ASN A 398 -4.83 15.34 2.14
CA ASN A 398 -3.45 14.97 1.85
C ASN A 398 -2.54 15.64 2.87
N SER A 399 -1.64 14.85 3.48
CA SER A 399 -0.69 15.35 4.48
C SER A 399 0.54 16.02 3.86
N GLY A 400 0.65 16.03 2.54
CA GLY A 400 1.88 16.39 1.84
C GLY A 400 2.88 15.25 1.96
N ASN A 401 4.11 15.57 2.34
CA ASN A 401 5.21 14.61 2.35
C ASN A 401 6.20 14.85 3.51
N ASN A 402 7.13 13.92 3.70
CA ASN A 402 8.27 13.99 4.62
C ASN A 402 7.89 14.21 6.09
N GLY A 403 6.72 13.72 6.52
CA GLY A 403 6.26 13.85 7.90
C GLY A 403 6.04 15.29 8.38
N LYS A 404 5.96 16.27 7.46
CA LYS A 404 5.76 17.69 7.83
C LYS A 404 4.42 17.91 8.53
N ASN A 405 3.41 17.13 8.15
CA ASN A 405 2.05 17.31 8.61
C ASN A 405 1.39 15.97 8.99
N VAL A 406 0.32 16.07 9.77
CA VAL A 406 -0.64 14.99 10.01
C VAL A 406 -1.98 15.42 9.41
N ALA A 407 -2.57 14.60 8.56
CA ALA A 407 -3.93 14.82 8.07
C ALA A 407 -4.94 14.16 9.02
N SER A 408 -6.06 14.82 9.31
CA SER A 408 -7.09 14.25 10.17
C SER A 408 -8.50 14.71 9.81
N PHE A 409 -9.47 13.82 9.92
CA PHE A 409 -10.87 14.17 9.91
C PHE A 409 -11.67 13.33 10.90
N SER A 410 -12.74 13.91 11.42
CA SER A 410 -13.68 13.27 12.35
C SER A 410 -14.95 12.90 11.59
N LEU A 411 -15.36 11.62 11.66
CA LEU A 411 -16.63 11.17 11.10
C LEU A 411 -17.58 10.77 12.21
N THR A 412 -18.76 11.39 12.22
CA THR A 412 -19.85 11.05 13.12
C THR A 412 -20.87 10.16 12.42
N TYR A 413 -21.13 9.00 12.99
CA TYR A 413 -22.21 8.10 12.64
C TYR A 413 -23.45 8.38 13.49
N SER A 414 -24.61 8.50 12.85
CA SER A 414 -25.91 8.58 13.54
C SER A 414 -27.00 7.96 12.67
N ASN A 415 -27.67 6.92 13.20
CA ASN A 415 -28.80 6.25 12.55
C ASN A 415 -28.53 5.84 11.08
N GLY A 416 -27.36 5.25 10.81
CA GLY A 416 -26.98 4.81 9.47
C GLY A 416 -26.40 5.90 8.55
N LEU A 417 -26.35 7.15 9.01
CA LEU A 417 -25.79 8.28 8.28
C LEU A 417 -24.40 8.63 8.82
N VAL A 418 -23.48 8.96 7.91
CA VAL A 418 -22.12 9.39 8.23
C VAL A 418 -21.91 10.82 7.74
N SER A 419 -21.41 11.68 8.62
CA SER A 419 -21.06 13.07 8.32
C SER A 419 -19.70 13.44 8.89
N CYS A 420 -18.90 14.18 8.13
CA CYS A 420 -17.67 14.79 8.63
C CYS A 420 -18.01 15.99 9.54
N THR A 421 -17.48 15.98 10.75
CA THR A 421 -17.71 17.03 11.77
C THR A 421 -16.52 17.95 11.96
N ASP A 422 -15.30 17.46 11.74
CA ASP A 422 -14.08 18.26 11.70
C ASP A 422 -13.09 17.70 10.68
N LYS A 423 -12.18 18.55 10.21
CA LYS A 423 -11.03 18.16 9.38
C LYS A 423 -9.90 19.16 9.51
N TYR A 424 -8.68 18.66 9.55
CA TYR A 424 -7.50 19.48 9.69
C TYR A 424 -6.28 18.81 9.07
N VAL A 425 -5.32 19.61 8.63
CA VAL A 425 -3.98 19.12 8.32
C VAL A 425 -3.00 19.94 9.16
N TYR A 426 -2.42 19.28 10.16
CA TYR A 426 -1.60 19.91 11.18
C TYR A 426 -0.24 20.34 10.60
N ASN A 427 -0.08 21.64 10.34
CA ASN A 427 1.12 22.27 9.76
C ASN A 427 1.50 23.58 10.48
N ASN A 428 1.46 23.59 11.82
CA ASN A 428 1.63 24.84 12.59
C ASN A 428 3.11 25.29 12.67
N ASN A 429 3.67 25.88 11.60
CA ASN A 429 5.03 26.45 11.58
C ASN A 429 6.11 25.45 12.04
N ASN A 430 6.20 24.30 11.38
CA ASN A 430 7.11 23.22 11.77
C ASN A 430 6.85 22.70 13.20
N ALA A 431 5.59 22.76 13.69
CA ALA A 431 5.22 22.31 15.03
C ALA A 431 5.70 20.88 15.33
N ILE A 432 5.63 19.98 14.35
CA ILE A 432 6.07 18.59 14.52
C ILE A 432 7.59 18.50 14.66
N TYR A 433 8.35 19.25 13.84
CA TYR A 433 9.81 19.32 13.95
C TYR A 433 10.27 19.91 15.29
N ASN A 434 9.57 20.94 15.74
CA ASN A 434 9.83 21.61 17.02
C ASN A 434 9.13 20.91 18.21
N PHE A 435 8.55 19.73 18.01
CA PHE A 435 7.91 19.00 19.09
C PHE A 435 8.98 18.40 20.00
N ASP A 436 8.89 18.71 21.30
CA ASP A 436 9.88 18.26 22.29
C ASP A 436 9.68 16.79 22.71
N GLY A 437 8.54 16.18 22.35
CA GLY A 437 8.24 14.79 22.67
C GLY A 437 8.80 13.79 21.65
N GLU A 438 9.15 12.60 22.12
CA GLU A 438 9.58 11.46 21.31
C GLU A 438 8.89 10.18 21.78
N ASP A 439 8.59 9.28 20.84
CA ASP A 439 8.07 7.95 21.16
C ASP A 439 9.27 7.02 21.39
N LEU A 440 9.46 6.60 22.65
CA LEU A 440 10.63 5.81 23.05
C LEU A 440 10.67 4.42 22.40
N ALA A 441 9.53 3.83 22.05
CA ALA A 441 9.49 2.54 21.35
C ALA A 441 9.96 2.72 19.90
N ILE A 442 9.49 3.78 19.24
CA ILE A 442 9.95 4.14 17.89
C ILE A 442 11.44 4.50 17.90
N LYS A 443 11.90 5.27 18.89
CA LYS A 443 13.31 5.61 19.03
C LYS A 443 14.19 4.36 19.17
N ALA A 444 13.76 3.37 19.93
CA ALA A 444 14.50 2.11 20.07
C ALA A 444 14.62 1.36 18.72
N ILE A 445 13.57 1.38 17.89
CA ILE A 445 13.62 0.83 16.51
C ILE A 445 14.61 1.62 15.66
N VAL A 446 14.59 2.96 15.73
CA VAL A 446 15.55 3.79 14.98
C VAL A 446 16.99 3.48 15.39
N ASP A 447 17.27 3.38 16.69
CA ASP A 447 18.61 3.10 17.22
C ASP A 447 19.12 1.68 16.84
N GLU A 448 18.21 0.71 16.65
CA GLU A 448 18.54 -0.64 16.17
C GLU A 448 19.05 -0.62 14.71
N TYR A 449 18.39 0.15 13.84
CA TYR A 449 18.67 0.16 12.40
C TYR A 449 19.69 1.22 11.99
N TYR A 450 19.73 2.38 12.65
CA TYR A 450 20.67 3.45 12.34
C TYR A 450 21.99 3.26 13.11
N THR A 451 22.70 2.20 12.77
CA THR A 451 23.93 1.76 13.46
C THR A 451 25.04 2.81 13.41
N VAL A 452 26.02 2.68 14.32
CA VAL A 452 27.22 3.55 14.35
C VAL A 452 27.96 3.54 13.00
N GLU A 453 28.07 2.37 12.36
CA GLU A 453 28.70 2.26 11.03
C GLU A 453 27.94 3.08 9.98
N LEU A 454 26.60 3.03 10.00
CA LEU A 454 25.79 3.80 9.06
C LEU A 454 25.89 5.30 9.34
N GLN A 455 25.97 5.71 10.61
CA GLN A 455 26.20 7.10 11.02
C GLN A 455 27.58 7.61 10.55
N GLU A 456 28.63 6.79 10.70
CA GLU A 456 29.98 7.11 10.22
C GLU A 456 30.03 7.20 8.68
N LYS A 457 29.35 6.28 7.98
CA LYS A 457 29.23 6.34 6.51
C LYS A 457 28.51 7.62 6.09
N ALA A 458 27.37 7.92 6.70
CA ALA A 458 26.56 9.12 6.47
C ALA A 458 27.40 10.41 6.59
N ALA A 459 28.20 10.53 7.66
CA ALA A 459 29.04 11.69 7.93
C ALA A 459 30.33 11.76 7.08
N SER A 460 30.67 10.71 6.34
CA SER A 460 31.94 10.65 5.61
C SER A 460 31.97 11.66 4.46
N VAL A 461 33.00 12.52 4.45
CA VAL A 461 33.18 13.56 3.42
C VAL A 461 33.69 12.93 2.12
N ALA A 462 32.93 13.05 1.04
CA ALA A 462 33.28 12.59 -0.31
C ALA A 462 34.28 13.52 -1.00
N GLY A 463 34.17 14.84 -0.80
CA GLY A 463 35.05 15.85 -1.37
C GLY A 463 34.56 17.26 -1.07
N THR A 464 35.21 18.28 -1.61
CA THR A 464 34.89 19.69 -1.34
C THR A 464 34.48 20.41 -2.63
N LEU A 465 33.32 21.05 -2.67
CA LEU A 465 32.83 21.86 -3.80
C LEU A 465 33.11 23.36 -3.61
N ASN A 466 33.46 24.07 -4.69
CA ASN A 466 33.72 25.52 -4.62
C ASN A 466 32.46 26.39 -4.45
N SER A 467 31.30 25.86 -4.83
CA SER A 467 29.99 26.47 -4.74
C SER A 467 28.93 25.38 -4.64
N SER A 468 27.68 25.75 -4.35
CA SER A 468 26.58 24.78 -4.43
C SER A 468 26.42 24.32 -5.88
N PHE A 469 26.20 23.02 -6.08
CA PHE A 469 25.91 22.44 -7.39
C PHE A 469 24.41 22.27 -7.52
N SER A 470 23.84 22.81 -8.59
CA SER A 470 22.40 22.74 -8.83
C SER A 470 21.98 21.32 -9.20
N LYS A 471 20.84 20.90 -8.64
CA LYS A 471 20.18 19.63 -8.97
C LYS A 471 19.72 19.53 -10.43
N THR A 472 19.62 20.68 -11.10
CA THR A 472 19.27 20.82 -12.52
C THR A 472 20.42 21.35 -13.37
N ALA A 473 21.67 21.24 -12.92
CA ALA A 473 22.83 21.56 -13.75
C ALA A 473 24.08 20.75 -13.37
N GLU A 474 24.90 21.24 -12.44
CA GLU A 474 26.24 20.70 -12.18
C GLU A 474 26.19 19.31 -11.54
N ALA A 475 25.29 19.08 -10.57
CA ALA A 475 25.21 17.81 -9.86
C ALA A 475 24.91 16.61 -10.78
N PRO A 476 23.82 16.59 -11.58
CA PRO A 476 23.56 15.48 -12.49
C PRO A 476 24.62 15.34 -13.60
N ARG A 477 25.28 16.43 -14.04
CA ARG A 477 26.40 16.34 -15.00
C ARG A 477 27.66 15.73 -14.39
N MET A 478 27.92 15.99 -13.10
CA MET A 478 28.99 15.34 -12.36
C MET A 478 28.74 13.84 -12.26
N MET A 479 27.50 13.43 -11.97
CA MET A 479 27.11 12.02 -12.00
C MET A 479 27.28 11.40 -13.39
N ALA A 480 26.81 12.07 -14.45
CA ALA A 480 26.99 11.60 -15.83
C ALA A 480 28.48 11.42 -16.18
N LYS A 481 29.34 12.33 -15.74
CA LYS A 481 30.79 12.22 -15.91
C LYS A 481 31.37 11.03 -15.14
N ALA A 482 31.00 10.87 -13.88
CA ALA A 482 31.45 9.76 -13.06
C ALA A 482 31.05 8.41 -13.67
N MET A 483 29.82 8.29 -14.19
CA MET A 483 29.36 7.08 -14.89
C MET A 483 30.12 6.83 -16.19
N TYR A 484 30.41 7.89 -16.96
CA TYR A 484 31.23 7.79 -18.16
C TYR A 484 32.63 7.25 -17.85
N GLU A 485 33.31 7.83 -16.84
CA GLU A 485 34.67 7.40 -16.47
C GLU A 485 34.66 5.97 -15.90
N TYR A 486 33.69 5.65 -15.04
CA TYR A 486 33.53 4.30 -14.52
C TYR A 486 33.30 3.27 -15.64
N ALA A 487 32.48 3.58 -16.64
CA ALA A 487 32.26 2.70 -17.79
C ALA A 487 33.55 2.47 -18.59
N GLN A 488 34.35 3.53 -18.80
CA GLN A 488 35.65 3.45 -19.48
C GLN A 488 36.64 2.56 -18.70
N GLU A 489 36.68 2.69 -17.37
CA GLU A 489 37.49 1.83 -16.49
C GLU A 489 37.09 0.36 -16.53
N GLN A 490 35.79 0.08 -16.69
CA GLN A 490 35.27 -1.28 -16.88
C GLN A 490 35.51 -1.82 -18.32
N GLY A 491 36.20 -1.06 -19.18
CA GLY A 491 36.56 -1.48 -20.53
C GLY A 491 35.48 -1.24 -21.58
N HIS A 492 34.51 -0.36 -21.31
CA HIS A 492 33.48 0.04 -22.27
C HIS A 492 33.81 1.41 -22.88
N ASP A 493 34.06 1.45 -24.19
CA ASP A 493 34.33 2.68 -24.93
C ASP A 493 33.04 3.46 -25.23
N VAL A 494 32.40 3.95 -24.17
CA VAL A 494 31.19 4.76 -24.25
C VAL A 494 31.52 6.16 -24.75
N VAL A 495 30.62 6.74 -25.55
CA VAL A 495 30.82 8.10 -26.09
C VAL A 495 30.26 9.20 -25.17
N LEU A 496 29.33 8.83 -24.27
CA LEU A 496 28.69 9.75 -23.33
C LEU A 496 28.07 9.00 -22.14
N GLY A 497 27.94 9.71 -21.01
CA GLY A 497 27.15 9.32 -19.86
C GLY A 497 25.84 10.12 -19.79
N MET A 498 24.73 9.51 -19.36
CA MET A 498 23.40 10.16 -19.23
C MET A 498 22.68 9.81 -17.94
N VAL A 499 22.08 10.82 -17.31
CA VAL A 499 21.22 10.68 -16.12
C VAL A 499 20.03 11.63 -16.18
N ASN A 500 19.04 11.39 -15.32
CA ASN A 500 17.94 12.32 -15.07
C ASN A 500 18.38 13.42 -14.08
N GLN A 501 17.44 14.31 -13.70
CA GLN A 501 17.72 15.34 -12.72
C GLN A 501 18.04 14.76 -11.33
N ALA A 502 18.91 15.44 -10.59
CA ALA A 502 19.11 15.13 -9.18
C ALA A 502 17.91 15.62 -8.34
N ARG A 503 17.76 15.09 -7.11
CA ARG A 503 16.62 15.40 -6.22
C ARG A 503 16.88 16.61 -5.32
N ALA A 504 18.12 16.77 -4.86
CA ALA A 504 18.58 17.90 -4.05
C ALA A 504 19.86 18.55 -4.62
N ASN A 505 20.06 19.83 -4.32
CA ASN A 505 21.32 20.51 -4.62
C ASN A 505 22.43 19.94 -3.73
N LEU A 506 23.68 19.95 -4.20
CA LEU A 506 24.82 19.68 -3.33
C LEU A 506 25.31 20.99 -2.68
N PRO A 507 25.67 20.98 -1.39
CA PRO A 507 26.13 22.17 -0.70
C PRO A 507 27.52 22.62 -1.18
N ALA A 508 27.85 23.90 -0.96
CA ALA A 508 29.22 24.38 -1.10
C ALA A 508 30.08 23.91 0.08
N GLY A 509 31.38 23.72 -0.14
CA GLY A 509 32.28 23.20 0.89
C GLY A 509 32.28 21.67 0.92
N ASP A 510 32.50 21.09 2.10
CA ASP A 510 32.57 19.64 2.26
C ASP A 510 31.21 19.00 1.99
N VAL A 511 31.20 18.00 1.12
CA VAL A 511 30.02 17.22 0.74
C VAL A 511 30.17 15.84 1.35
N THR A 512 29.17 15.43 2.12
CA THR A 512 29.12 14.13 2.81
C THR A 512 28.42 13.07 1.95
N TYR A 513 28.52 11.81 2.37
CA TYR A 513 27.73 10.73 1.76
C TYR A 513 26.23 11.00 1.85
N THR A 514 25.74 11.56 2.97
CA THR A 514 24.33 11.95 3.13
C THR A 514 23.91 13.01 2.12
N ASP A 515 24.76 14.00 1.84
CA ASP A 515 24.46 15.02 0.83
C ASP A 515 24.33 14.40 -0.57
N LEU A 516 25.22 13.44 -0.90
CA LEU A 516 25.15 12.69 -2.15
C LEU A 516 23.90 11.81 -2.22
N PHE A 517 23.53 11.16 -1.12
CA PHE A 517 22.34 10.32 -1.06
C PHE A 517 21.07 11.16 -1.24
N ALA A 518 20.97 12.31 -0.59
CA ALA A 518 19.86 13.25 -0.78
C ALA A 518 19.75 13.73 -2.24
N SER A 519 20.88 13.89 -2.93
CA SER A 519 20.91 14.27 -4.34
C SER A 519 20.56 13.10 -5.28
N PHE A 520 20.99 11.88 -4.97
CA PHE A 520 20.83 10.68 -5.80
C PHE A 520 20.31 9.47 -4.98
N PRO A 521 19.05 9.49 -4.51
CA PRO A 521 18.57 8.55 -3.49
C PRO A 521 18.10 7.19 -4.03
N PHE A 522 18.10 7.00 -5.36
CA PHE A 522 17.57 5.77 -5.98
C PHE A 522 18.66 4.73 -6.18
N SER A 523 18.28 3.47 -5.97
CA SER A 523 19.12 2.29 -6.20
C SER A 523 19.25 1.91 -7.68
N ASN A 524 19.22 2.90 -8.57
CA ASN A 524 19.47 2.74 -10.01
C ASN A 524 20.85 2.09 -10.25
N ARG A 525 21.10 1.61 -11.46
CA ARG A 525 22.39 1.07 -11.90
C ARG A 525 22.88 1.77 -13.14
N THR A 526 24.19 1.71 -13.38
CA THR A 526 24.77 2.15 -14.66
C THR A 526 24.61 1.04 -15.68
N VAL A 527 23.87 1.31 -16.75
CA VAL A 527 23.66 0.42 -17.89
C VAL A 527 24.47 0.91 -19.08
N ILE A 528 25.15 -0.02 -19.74
CA ILE A 528 25.86 0.19 -20.98
C ILE A 528 24.98 -0.31 -22.12
N MET A 529 24.67 0.54 -23.08
CA MET A 529 23.79 0.17 -24.19
C MET A 529 24.11 0.90 -25.48
N ASN A 530 23.84 0.23 -26.60
CA ASN A 530 23.81 0.81 -27.93
C ASN A 530 22.48 1.53 -28.15
N VAL A 531 22.52 2.77 -28.64
CA VAL A 531 21.34 3.58 -28.96
C VAL A 531 21.47 4.27 -30.31
N LYS A 532 20.34 4.45 -31.02
CA LYS A 532 20.32 5.31 -32.21
C LYS A 532 20.38 6.79 -31.81
N GLY A 533 21.03 7.60 -32.65
CA GLY A 533 21.03 9.06 -32.48
C GLY A 533 19.62 9.67 -32.43
N SER A 534 18.64 9.06 -33.08
CA SER A 534 17.24 9.48 -33.01
C SER A 534 16.66 9.43 -31.60
N ASP A 535 17.12 8.46 -30.79
CA ASP A 535 16.71 8.30 -29.39
C ASP A 535 17.46 9.28 -28.50
N LEU A 536 18.74 9.57 -28.77
CA LEU A 536 19.47 10.65 -28.09
C LEU A 536 18.76 12.01 -28.24
N ARG A 537 18.21 12.30 -29.43
CA ARG A 537 17.41 13.52 -29.64
C ARG A 537 16.14 13.54 -28.80
N ARG A 538 15.41 12.42 -28.72
CA ARG A 538 14.20 12.31 -27.90
C ARG A 538 14.49 12.61 -26.43
N ASN A 539 15.69 12.25 -25.97
CA ASN A 539 16.16 12.45 -24.60
C ASN A 539 17.07 13.67 -24.41
N SER A 540 17.00 14.66 -25.29
CA SER A 540 17.87 15.85 -25.19
C SER A 540 17.65 16.68 -23.92
N GLY A 541 16.56 16.43 -23.17
CA GLY A 541 16.30 17.02 -21.85
C GLY A 541 17.01 16.33 -20.69
N ALA A 542 17.65 15.18 -20.91
CA ALA A 542 18.47 14.51 -19.90
C ALA A 542 19.79 15.24 -19.67
N TYR A 543 20.42 14.99 -18.52
CA TYR A 543 21.74 15.52 -18.20
C TYR A 543 22.80 14.56 -18.71
N TYR A 544 23.81 15.08 -19.38
CA TYR A 544 24.85 14.25 -19.99
C TYR A 544 26.24 14.83 -19.79
N PHE A 545 27.22 13.96 -19.97
CA PHE A 545 28.63 14.32 -20.09
C PHE A 545 29.23 13.61 -21.30
N ALA A 546 30.02 14.36 -22.07
CA ALA A 546 30.89 13.83 -23.11
C ALA A 546 32.25 14.54 -22.99
N PRO A 547 33.38 13.86 -23.25
CA PRO A 547 34.72 14.44 -23.08
C PRO A 547 35.02 15.58 -24.08
N THR A 548 34.30 15.61 -25.19
CA THR A 548 34.39 16.64 -26.23
C THR A 548 32.97 17.05 -26.67
N PRO A 549 32.78 18.21 -27.33
CA PRO A 549 31.51 18.52 -27.98
C PRO A 549 31.05 17.33 -28.82
N PHE A 550 29.84 16.85 -28.52
CA PHE A 550 29.33 15.62 -29.09
C PHE A 550 28.22 15.96 -30.10
N SER A 551 28.39 15.41 -31.29
CA SER A 551 27.49 15.60 -32.40
C SER A 551 27.05 14.24 -32.91
N TYR A 552 25.75 14.06 -33.11
CA TYR A 552 25.18 12.78 -33.49
C TYR A 552 24.31 12.88 -34.73
N SER A 553 24.13 11.75 -35.41
CA SER A 553 23.21 11.58 -36.53
C SER A 553 22.14 10.56 -36.16
N ASP A 554 20.89 10.81 -36.56
CA ASP A 554 19.75 9.95 -36.23
C ASP A 554 19.96 8.47 -36.54
N ASN A 555 20.62 8.18 -37.67
CA ASN A 555 20.78 6.83 -38.19
C ASN A 555 22.04 6.12 -37.68
N GLN A 556 22.89 6.82 -36.92
CA GLN A 556 24.10 6.25 -36.34
C GLN A 556 23.79 5.65 -34.96
N THR A 557 24.47 4.56 -34.62
CA THR A 557 24.38 3.93 -33.30
C THR A 557 25.59 4.32 -32.45
N TYR A 558 25.35 4.55 -31.16
CA TYR A 558 26.33 5.00 -30.17
C TYR A 558 26.26 4.13 -28.92
N LEU A 559 27.42 3.78 -28.38
CA LEU A 559 27.52 3.09 -27.09
C LEU A 559 27.54 4.13 -25.97
N ILE A 560 26.61 4.05 -25.03
CA ILE A 560 26.44 5.04 -23.96
C ILE A 560 26.37 4.37 -22.59
N ALA A 561 26.71 5.13 -21.54
CA ALA A 561 26.43 4.77 -20.15
C ALA A 561 25.21 5.56 -19.66
N VAL A 562 24.23 4.91 -19.04
CA VAL A 562 22.96 5.55 -18.66
C VAL A 562 22.34 4.90 -17.43
N TYR A 563 21.51 5.60 -16.66
CA TYR A 563 20.74 4.95 -15.60
C TYR A 563 19.81 3.87 -16.16
N ASP A 564 19.72 2.75 -15.46
CA ASP A 564 18.78 1.67 -15.73
C ASP A 564 17.32 2.15 -15.77
N TYR A 565 16.91 3.11 -14.95
CA TYR A 565 15.59 3.74 -15.07
C TYR A 565 15.40 4.27 -16.49
N LEU A 566 16.30 5.14 -16.98
CA LEU A 566 16.19 5.66 -18.34
C LEU A 566 16.37 4.56 -19.42
N ALA A 567 17.20 3.56 -19.17
CA ALA A 567 17.45 2.46 -20.08
C ALA A 567 16.21 1.56 -20.24
N TYR A 568 15.55 1.21 -19.15
CA TYR A 568 14.50 0.19 -19.13
C TYR A 568 13.09 0.77 -19.04
N HIS A 569 12.93 2.06 -18.73
CA HIS A 569 11.60 2.67 -18.67
C HIS A 569 10.81 2.37 -19.95
N GLN A 570 9.73 1.65 -19.75
CA GLN A 570 8.78 1.19 -20.75
C GLN A 570 7.44 1.35 -20.05
N ASN A 571 6.54 2.17 -20.58
CA ASN A 571 5.15 2.04 -20.15
C ASN A 571 4.52 0.81 -20.83
N SER A 572 3.38 0.35 -20.31
CA SER A 572 2.68 -0.85 -20.79
C SER A 572 2.29 -0.78 -22.29
N ARG A 573 2.27 0.42 -22.89
CA ARG A 573 1.95 0.68 -24.30
C ARG A 573 3.15 1.00 -25.19
N ARG A 574 4.39 1.07 -24.64
CA ARG A 574 5.61 1.52 -25.32
C ARG A 574 5.52 2.92 -25.96
N GLU A 575 4.64 3.77 -25.45
CA GLU A 575 4.42 5.13 -25.98
C GLU A 575 5.47 6.13 -25.45
N TYR A 576 6.08 5.84 -24.29
CA TYR A 576 7.05 6.71 -23.59
C TYR A 576 8.44 6.11 -23.39
N ASP A 577 8.85 5.17 -24.26
CA ASP A 577 10.23 4.67 -24.22
C ASP A 577 11.21 5.83 -24.44
N TYR A 578 12.06 6.07 -23.44
CA TYR A 578 13.20 6.98 -23.60
C TYR A 578 14.05 6.47 -24.78
N PHE A 579 14.39 5.17 -24.82
CA PHE A 579 15.18 4.59 -25.92
C PHE A 579 14.45 3.43 -26.62
N LEU A 580 13.78 3.75 -27.74
CA LEU A 580 13.02 2.80 -28.56
C LEU A 580 13.89 1.74 -29.24
N ASN A 581 15.10 2.12 -29.66
CA ASN A 581 16.05 1.28 -30.38
C ASN A 581 17.30 1.11 -29.53
N ARG A 582 17.18 0.34 -28.44
CA ARG A 582 18.30 0.02 -27.55
C ARG A 582 18.71 -1.43 -27.62
N ASP A 583 20.00 -1.65 -27.43
CA ASP A 583 20.59 -2.96 -27.24
C ASP A 583 21.52 -2.89 -26.01
N VAL A 584 21.10 -3.54 -24.92
CA VAL A 584 21.81 -3.50 -23.63
C VAL A 584 23.00 -4.45 -23.70
N VAL A 585 24.19 -3.89 -23.46
CA VAL A 585 25.47 -4.60 -23.51
C VAL A 585 25.85 -5.10 -22.12
N ALA A 586 25.69 -4.28 -21.08
CA ALA A 586 26.04 -4.64 -19.71
C ALA A 586 25.25 -3.81 -18.68
N SER A 587 25.10 -4.34 -17.47
CA SER A 587 24.70 -3.58 -16.29
C SER A 587 25.85 -3.63 -15.29
N LEU A 588 26.38 -2.47 -14.91
CA LEU A 588 27.45 -2.36 -13.93
C LEU A 588 26.84 -2.38 -12.51
N SER A 589 27.56 -2.97 -11.56
CA SER A 589 27.02 -3.35 -10.25
C SER A 589 27.05 -2.24 -9.20
N LYS A 590 27.73 -1.12 -9.46
CA LYS A 590 27.91 -0.05 -8.49
C LYS A 590 26.70 0.89 -8.46
N TYR A 591 26.16 1.14 -7.27
CA TYR A 591 25.08 2.11 -7.10
C TYR A 591 25.59 3.53 -7.36
N PRO A 592 24.76 4.42 -7.96
CA PRO A 592 25.15 5.78 -8.31
C PRO A 592 25.73 6.57 -7.15
N VAL A 593 25.14 6.47 -5.95
CA VAL A 593 25.64 7.19 -4.77
C VAL A 593 27.04 6.73 -4.35
N ASP A 594 27.33 5.43 -4.38
CA ASP A 594 28.68 4.92 -4.10
C ASP A 594 29.65 5.27 -5.24
N LEU A 595 29.15 5.27 -6.49
CA LEU A 595 29.92 5.66 -7.66
C LEU A 595 30.37 7.12 -7.59
N ILE A 596 29.45 8.05 -7.31
CA ILE A 596 29.77 9.47 -7.22
C ILE A 596 30.60 9.79 -5.97
N TYR A 597 30.39 9.05 -4.88
CA TYR A 597 31.21 9.14 -3.68
C TYR A 597 32.68 8.83 -3.99
N ASP A 598 32.95 7.68 -4.61
CA ASP A 598 34.31 7.29 -4.96
C ASP A 598 34.92 8.23 -6.01
N TYR A 599 34.13 8.65 -7.00
CA TYR A 599 34.55 9.65 -7.99
C TYR A 599 35.04 10.94 -7.32
N MET A 600 34.30 11.46 -6.32
CA MET A 600 34.69 12.67 -5.60
C MET A 600 35.93 12.45 -4.74
N LYS A 601 36.08 11.27 -4.12
CA LYS A 601 37.26 10.91 -3.31
C LYS A 601 38.54 10.88 -4.14
N GLU A 602 38.43 10.55 -5.42
CA GLU A 602 39.56 10.51 -6.35
C GLU A 602 39.95 11.91 -6.89
N GLN A 603 39.08 12.92 -6.74
CA GLN A 603 39.40 14.28 -7.18
C GLN A 603 40.44 14.92 -6.25
N THR A 604 41.48 15.51 -6.83
CA THR A 604 42.47 16.27 -6.05
C THR A 604 42.03 17.72 -5.87
N GLY A 605 41.85 18.17 -4.63
CA GLY A 605 41.54 19.55 -4.29
C GLY A 605 40.05 19.91 -4.43
N THR A 606 39.74 21.21 -4.50
CA THR A 606 38.36 21.69 -4.60
C THR A 606 37.77 21.42 -5.99
N ILE A 607 36.61 20.77 -6.03
CA ILE A 607 35.87 20.46 -7.24
C ILE A 607 35.12 21.72 -7.70
N MET A 608 35.39 22.13 -8.93
CA MET A 608 34.88 23.39 -9.50
C MET A 608 33.60 23.18 -10.29
N ALA A 609 32.56 23.99 -10.04
CA ALA A 609 31.31 23.99 -10.82
C ALA A 609 31.55 24.16 -12.33
N SER A 610 32.56 24.96 -12.71
CA SER A 610 32.96 25.18 -14.10
C SER A 610 33.35 23.89 -14.84
N SER A 611 33.78 22.84 -14.13
CA SER A 611 34.09 21.54 -14.72
C SER A 611 32.86 20.77 -15.21
N TYR A 612 31.66 21.21 -14.82
CA TYR A 612 30.36 20.59 -15.13
C TYR A 612 29.39 21.60 -15.78
N MET A 613 29.90 22.72 -16.25
CA MET A 613 29.15 23.72 -16.99
C MET A 613 29.17 23.36 -18.48
N GLY A 614 28.07 22.80 -18.99
CA GLY A 614 27.72 22.73 -20.41
C GLY A 614 28.77 22.10 -21.34
N THR A 615 28.58 20.83 -21.69
CA THR A 615 28.98 20.36 -23.02
C THR A 615 27.84 20.71 -23.99
N SER A 616 28.14 20.94 -25.27
CA SER A 616 27.13 21.23 -26.29
C SER A 616 26.66 19.92 -26.92
N PHE A 617 25.35 19.64 -26.83
CA PHE A 617 24.66 18.65 -27.65
C PHE A 617 24.22 19.39 -28.89
N SER A 618 24.90 19.18 -30.01
CA SER A 618 24.51 19.78 -31.28
C SER A 618 24.01 18.71 -32.23
N PHE A 619 22.85 18.98 -32.82
CA PHE A 619 22.31 18.19 -33.92
C PHE A 619 23.06 18.57 -35.21
N LEU A 620 23.47 17.57 -36.00
CA LEU A 620 24.16 17.76 -37.29
C LEU A 620 23.20 17.87 -38.47
#